data_AF-Q0UJU3-F1
#
_entry.id   AF-Q0UJU3-F1
#
_cell.length_a   1.000
_cell.length_b   1.000
_cell.length_c   1.000
_cell.angle_alpha   90.00
_cell.angle_beta   90.00
_cell.angle_gamma   90.00
#
_symmetry.space_group_name_H-M   'P 1'
#
loop_
_entity.id
_entity.type
_entity.pdbx_description
1 polymer ?
#
loop_
_entity_poly.entity_id
_entity_poly.type
_entity_poly.pdbx_seq_one_letter_code
_entity_poly.pdbx_strand_id
1 'polypeptide(L)'
;MVSGDKIYALIDYEDPYVQPLILAALEKRLPASTYELITSISQLPSPSSRLLQWVQYESIDFDHLMDHSSTTVANAYVIRKALIRKHYLSTTIANWITKYPDSILKKHVKPSVEFEVDYAEFLDDALIEAWDLKESWARNEEKDEKDREWWILKPGMSDRGQGIRLFSSEEELTSIFEEWDPPSDDEDEEGDARSDAADDNDGIMTSQLRHFIAQPYIHPPLLLAPPNTPDSSASLRKFHIRTYVVATGALKVFVYRPMLALFAARAYVPPWAAELHSDRAEAMKSHLTNTCLQDSGDREGSVGLFWSLPDVLPSQPDVPTPKHSADWKEQVFTQLCSTTAQTFEAAARGMGIHFQPLPNAFEIFGLDFMVSVEEGRELGGVVVGG
;
A
#
# COMPACT_ATOMS: atom_id res chain seq x y z
N MET A 1 -24.96 44.89 4.08
CA MET A 1 -24.22 44.20 3.00
C MET A 1 -24.05 42.77 3.48
N VAL A 2 -24.72 41.81 2.84
CA VAL A 2 -24.76 40.43 3.32
C VAL A 2 -23.40 39.77 3.05
N SER A 3 -22.73 39.38 4.12
CA SER A 3 -21.47 38.64 4.22
C SER A 3 -21.56 37.19 3.68
N GLY A 4 -22.39 36.95 2.67
CA GLY A 4 -22.87 35.59 2.31
C GLY A 4 -21.87 34.68 1.58
N ASP A 5 -20.74 35.21 1.09
CA ASP A 5 -19.83 34.47 0.20
C ASP A 5 -18.47 34.14 0.79
N LYS A 6 -18.17 34.56 2.03
CA LYS A 6 -16.86 34.31 2.64
C LYS A 6 -16.76 32.88 3.16
N ILE A 7 -15.68 32.19 2.78
CA ILE A 7 -15.33 30.85 3.27
C ILE A 7 -14.34 31.01 4.43
N TYR A 8 -14.63 30.43 5.58
CA TYR A 8 -13.66 30.31 6.67
C TYR A 8 -12.89 29.02 6.47
N ALA A 9 -11.56 29.10 6.48
CA ALA A 9 -10.68 27.97 6.18
C ALA A 9 -9.78 27.68 7.40
N LEU A 10 -10.03 26.54 8.03
CA LEU A 10 -9.18 25.97 9.07
C LEU A 10 -8.18 25.04 8.38
N ILE A 11 -6.94 25.49 8.18
CA ILE A 11 -5.89 24.74 7.48
C ILE A 11 -4.72 24.51 8.42
N ASP A 12 -4.64 23.29 8.96
CA ASP A 12 -3.58 22.86 9.87
C ASP A 12 -3.32 21.36 9.70
N TYR A 13 -2.54 21.01 8.69
CA TYR A 13 -2.20 19.63 8.37
C TYR A 13 -0.99 19.12 9.18
N GLU A 14 -0.27 20.03 9.84
CA GLU A 14 0.89 19.76 10.71
C GLU A 14 2.06 19.03 10.03
N ASP A 15 2.13 19.05 8.69
CA ASP A 15 3.24 18.50 7.91
C ASP A 15 4.07 19.63 7.25
N PRO A 16 5.37 19.77 7.55
CA PRO A 16 6.21 20.85 7.01
C PRO A 16 6.32 20.89 5.47
N TYR A 17 6.12 19.75 4.80
CA TYR A 17 6.18 19.66 3.35
C TYR A 17 4.82 19.97 2.71
N VAL A 18 3.72 19.42 3.26
CA VAL A 18 2.37 19.52 2.67
C VAL A 18 1.65 20.82 3.06
N GLN A 19 1.80 21.30 4.29
CA GLN A 19 1.15 22.53 4.77
C GLN A 19 1.33 23.74 3.82
N PRO A 20 2.55 24.12 3.42
CA PRO A 20 2.74 25.26 2.51
C PRO A 20 2.14 25.00 1.12
N LEU A 21 2.07 23.74 0.66
CA LEU A 21 1.48 23.39 -0.63
C LEU A 21 -0.05 23.57 -0.63
N ILE A 22 -0.72 23.22 0.48
CA ILE A 22 -2.17 23.43 0.63
C ILE A 22 -2.48 24.94 0.63
N LEU A 23 -1.74 25.73 1.40
CA LEU A 23 -1.92 27.18 1.47
C LEU A 23 -1.69 27.84 0.10
N ALA A 24 -0.60 27.49 -0.59
CA ALA A 24 -0.32 28.00 -1.93
C ALA A 24 -1.39 27.58 -2.96
N ALA A 25 -1.93 26.37 -2.84
CA ALA A 25 -3.04 25.93 -3.70
C ALA A 25 -4.32 26.74 -3.44
N LEU A 26 -4.64 27.05 -2.18
CA LEU A 26 -5.79 27.87 -1.82
C LEU A 26 -5.64 29.29 -2.38
N GLU A 27 -4.51 29.95 -2.14
CA GLU A 27 -4.21 31.31 -2.61
C GLU A 27 -4.26 31.39 -4.14
N LYS A 28 -3.74 30.38 -4.83
CA LYS A 28 -3.77 30.32 -6.29
C LYS A 28 -5.17 30.12 -6.87
N ARG A 29 -6.08 29.47 -6.13
CA ARG A 29 -7.41 29.08 -6.63
C ARG A 29 -8.52 30.03 -6.22
N LEU A 30 -8.39 30.69 -5.08
CA LEU A 30 -9.41 31.58 -4.52
C LEU A 30 -8.83 32.99 -4.29
N PRO A 31 -9.54 34.06 -4.68
CA PRO A 31 -9.12 35.42 -4.33
C PRO A 31 -9.06 35.60 -2.80
N ALA A 32 -8.06 36.34 -2.31
CA ALA A 32 -7.89 36.57 -0.87
C ALA A 32 -9.12 37.22 -0.19
N SER A 33 -9.98 37.91 -0.93
CA SER A 33 -11.22 38.49 -0.40
C SER A 33 -12.34 37.49 -0.15
N THR A 34 -12.25 36.27 -0.72
CA THR A 34 -13.32 35.27 -0.65
C THR A 34 -13.14 34.28 0.50
N TYR A 35 -12.02 34.31 1.22
CA TYR A 35 -11.80 33.44 2.35
C TYR A 35 -11.13 34.15 3.54
N GLU A 36 -11.21 33.53 4.71
CA GLU A 36 -10.53 33.92 5.94
C GLU A 36 -9.86 32.70 6.54
N LEU A 37 -8.56 32.78 6.81
CA LEU A 37 -7.88 31.73 7.57
C LEU A 37 -8.24 31.88 9.05
N ILE A 38 -8.69 30.78 9.64
CA ILE A 38 -8.99 30.68 11.06
C ILE A 38 -8.10 29.61 11.69
N THR A 39 -7.88 29.70 13.00
CA THR A 39 -7.09 28.70 13.75
C THR A 39 -7.95 27.78 14.62
N SER A 40 -9.26 28.05 14.73
CA SER A 40 -10.22 27.23 15.46
C SER A 40 -11.64 27.54 14.99
N ILE A 41 -12.51 26.52 15.01
CA ILE A 41 -13.94 26.63 14.68
C ILE A 41 -14.65 27.66 15.59
N SER A 42 -14.15 27.92 16.80
CA SER A 42 -14.71 28.94 17.69
C SER A 42 -14.63 30.37 17.13
N GLN A 43 -13.82 30.60 16.09
CA GLN A 43 -13.70 31.90 15.41
C GLN A 43 -14.79 32.11 14.34
N LEU A 44 -15.62 31.09 14.06
CA LEU A 44 -16.73 31.25 13.14
C LEU A 44 -17.75 32.28 13.67
N PRO A 45 -18.23 33.21 12.82
CA PRO A 45 -19.27 34.17 13.24
C PRO A 45 -20.61 33.50 13.59
N SER A 46 -20.87 32.35 13.00
CA SER A 46 -22.06 31.54 13.19
C SER A 46 -21.73 30.07 12.89
N PRO A 47 -22.33 29.09 13.59
CA PRO A 47 -22.14 27.66 13.29
C PRO A 47 -22.48 27.28 11.85
N SER A 48 -23.40 28.00 11.19
CA SER A 48 -23.76 27.77 9.77
C SER A 48 -22.91 28.58 8.78
N SER A 49 -21.77 29.13 9.21
CA SER A 49 -20.84 29.79 8.30
C SER A 49 -20.21 28.77 7.36
N ARG A 50 -19.85 29.19 6.14
CA ARG A 50 -19.19 28.30 5.19
C ARG A 50 -17.79 27.96 5.70
N LEU A 51 -17.55 26.71 6.05
CA LEU A 51 -16.30 26.23 6.64
C LEU A 51 -15.62 25.21 5.73
N LEU A 52 -14.31 25.38 5.53
CA LEU A 52 -13.41 24.34 5.04
C LEU A 52 -12.53 23.89 6.20
N GLN A 53 -12.59 22.61 6.53
CA GLN A 53 -11.64 21.94 7.42
C GLN A 53 -10.63 21.19 6.55
N TRP A 54 -9.37 21.62 6.59
CA TRP A 54 -8.25 20.91 5.97
C TRP A 54 -7.17 20.66 7.02
N VAL A 55 -7.40 19.64 7.84
CA VAL A 55 -6.59 19.32 9.01
C VAL A 55 -6.21 17.83 9.01
N GLN A 56 -5.44 17.39 10.01
CA GLN A 56 -5.24 15.96 10.23
C GLN A 56 -6.55 15.24 10.56
N TYR A 57 -6.65 13.95 10.23
CA TYR A 57 -7.89 13.16 10.40
C TYR A 57 -8.46 13.24 11.82
N GLU A 58 -7.61 13.08 12.84
CA GLU A 58 -8.02 13.11 14.26
C GLU A 58 -8.42 14.51 14.75
N SER A 59 -8.03 15.55 14.01
CA SER A 59 -8.30 16.95 14.32
C SER A 59 -9.54 17.50 13.60
N ILE A 60 -10.17 16.71 12.73
CA ILE A 60 -11.43 17.09 12.07
C ILE A 60 -12.55 17.06 13.12
N ASP A 61 -13.29 18.16 13.23
CA ASP A 61 -14.54 18.19 14.00
C ASP A 61 -15.65 17.54 13.16
N PHE A 62 -15.75 16.21 13.28
CA PHE A 62 -16.75 15.41 12.57
C PHE A 62 -18.17 15.67 13.06
N ASP A 63 -18.34 16.03 14.34
CA ASP A 63 -19.66 16.39 14.88
C ASP A 63 -20.16 17.67 14.19
N HIS A 64 -19.32 18.70 14.12
CA HIS A 64 -19.64 19.92 13.39
C HIS A 64 -19.86 19.68 11.89
N LEU A 65 -19.07 18.79 11.26
CA LEU A 65 -19.24 18.40 9.85
C LEU A 65 -20.62 17.77 9.59
N MET A 66 -21.10 16.94 10.52
CA MET A 66 -22.40 16.27 10.40
C MET A 66 -23.56 17.23 10.69
N ASP A 67 -23.46 18.03 11.75
CA ASP A 67 -24.49 19.00 12.15
C ASP A 67 -24.66 20.13 11.13
N HIS A 68 -23.60 20.49 10.40
CA HIS A 68 -23.56 21.61 9.46
C HIS A 68 -23.24 21.17 8.03
N SER A 69 -23.79 20.04 7.61
CA SER A 69 -23.45 19.36 6.35
C SER A 69 -23.64 20.18 5.06
N SER A 70 -24.48 21.21 5.09
CA SER A 70 -24.70 22.10 3.92
C SER A 70 -23.69 23.26 3.81
N THR A 71 -22.95 23.54 4.87
CA THR A 71 -22.04 24.71 4.96
C THR A 71 -20.60 24.32 5.26
N THR A 72 -20.35 23.11 5.75
CA THR A 72 -19.02 22.65 6.14
C THR A 72 -18.52 21.54 5.23
N VAL A 73 -17.27 21.65 4.77
CA VAL A 73 -16.56 20.61 4.02
C VAL A 73 -15.28 20.19 4.76
N ALA A 74 -14.98 18.89 4.79
CA ALA A 74 -13.75 18.34 5.37
C ALA A 74 -12.91 17.52 4.37
N ASN A 75 -11.60 17.41 4.63
CA ASN A 75 -10.61 16.69 3.81
C ASN A 75 -10.46 15.19 4.14
N ALA A 76 -11.45 14.57 4.81
CA ALA A 76 -11.53 13.12 4.95
C ALA A 76 -12.98 12.63 5.09
N TYR A 77 -13.23 11.38 4.70
CA TYR A 77 -14.48 10.68 5.05
C TYR A 77 -14.39 10.08 6.45
N VAL A 78 -15.50 10.10 7.19
CA VAL A 78 -15.59 9.52 8.56
C VAL A 78 -15.33 8.01 8.53
N ILE A 79 -16.04 7.27 7.68
CA ILE A 79 -15.96 5.82 7.61
C ILE A 79 -15.34 5.44 6.29
N ARG A 80 -14.09 4.93 6.32
CA ARG A 80 -13.26 4.67 5.14
C ARG A 80 -12.39 3.41 5.20
N LYS A 81 -12.56 2.59 6.25
CA LYS A 81 -11.73 1.42 6.50
C LYS A 81 -11.77 0.37 5.39
N ALA A 82 -12.86 0.29 4.62
CA ALA A 82 -12.96 -0.60 3.45
C ALA A 82 -11.87 -0.36 2.39
N LEU A 83 -11.30 0.85 2.34
CA LEU A 83 -10.28 1.23 1.37
C LEU A 83 -8.88 1.31 1.98
N ILE A 84 -8.76 1.75 3.23
CA ILE A 84 -7.45 2.12 3.83
C ILE A 84 -6.83 1.03 4.72
N ARG A 85 -7.56 -0.04 5.02
CA ARG A 85 -7.06 -1.18 5.82
C ARG A 85 -6.99 -2.42 4.93
N LYS A 86 -5.84 -3.08 4.90
CA LYS A 86 -5.57 -4.20 3.97
C LYS A 86 -6.60 -5.32 4.08
N HIS A 87 -6.95 -5.74 5.30
CA HIS A 87 -7.90 -6.83 5.49
C HIS A 87 -9.32 -6.49 5.01
N TYR A 88 -9.79 -5.29 5.35
CA TYR A 88 -11.07 -4.81 4.87
C TYR A 88 -11.08 -4.62 3.36
N LEU A 89 -9.98 -4.18 2.75
CA LEU A 89 -9.86 -4.08 1.29
C LEU A 89 -9.91 -5.46 0.63
N SER A 90 -9.17 -6.44 1.16
CA SER A 90 -9.21 -7.83 0.69
C SER A 90 -10.64 -8.39 0.72
N THR A 91 -11.31 -8.26 1.87
CA THR A 91 -12.71 -8.66 2.05
C THR A 91 -13.66 -7.92 1.10
N THR A 92 -13.46 -6.61 0.90
CA THR A 92 -14.24 -5.78 -0.04
C THR A 92 -14.19 -6.36 -1.45
N ILE A 93 -12.98 -6.68 -1.91
CA ILE A 93 -12.73 -7.20 -3.25
C ILE A 93 -13.27 -8.63 -3.41
N ALA A 94 -13.04 -9.51 -2.43
CA ALA A 94 -13.54 -10.89 -2.45
C ALA A 94 -15.09 -10.94 -2.52
N ASN A 95 -15.76 -10.12 -1.70
CA ASN A 95 -17.21 -9.99 -1.72
C ASN A 95 -17.73 -9.45 -3.05
N TRP A 96 -17.01 -8.50 -3.66
CA TRP A 96 -17.36 -7.93 -4.94
C TRP A 96 -17.24 -8.95 -6.07
N ILE A 97 -16.10 -9.63 -6.19
CA ILE A 97 -15.84 -10.61 -7.25
C ILE A 97 -16.82 -11.80 -7.16
N THR A 98 -17.20 -12.22 -5.94
CA THR A 98 -18.23 -13.25 -5.76
C THR A 98 -19.57 -12.86 -6.40
N LYS A 99 -19.95 -11.58 -6.31
CA LYS A 99 -21.20 -11.04 -6.88
C LYS A 99 -21.05 -10.64 -8.36
N TYR A 100 -19.85 -10.24 -8.75
CA TYR A 100 -19.50 -9.73 -10.08
C TYR A 100 -18.26 -10.48 -10.60
N PRO A 101 -18.41 -11.75 -11.03
CA PRO A 101 -17.28 -12.60 -11.39
C PRO A 101 -16.50 -12.11 -12.62
N ASP A 102 -17.11 -11.29 -13.46
CA ASP A 102 -16.50 -10.65 -14.63
C ASP A 102 -15.80 -9.31 -14.29
N SER A 103 -15.80 -8.90 -13.01
CA SER A 103 -15.08 -7.73 -12.52
C SER A 103 -13.59 -7.84 -12.86
N ILE A 104 -13.00 -6.74 -13.33
CA ILE A 104 -11.56 -6.68 -13.60
C ILE A 104 -10.75 -6.88 -12.32
N LEU A 105 -11.32 -6.60 -11.14
CA LEU A 105 -10.67 -6.79 -9.85
C LEU A 105 -10.22 -8.24 -9.67
N LYS A 106 -10.91 -9.21 -10.27
CA LYS A 106 -10.51 -10.62 -10.26
C LYS A 106 -9.14 -10.87 -10.90
N LYS A 107 -8.77 -10.05 -11.89
CA LYS A 107 -7.47 -10.13 -12.58
C LYS A 107 -6.44 -9.19 -11.95
N HIS A 108 -6.89 -8.03 -11.50
CA HIS A 108 -6.06 -6.90 -11.08
C HIS A 108 -5.89 -6.76 -9.56
N VAL A 109 -6.40 -7.70 -8.77
CA VAL A 109 -6.15 -7.76 -7.33
C VAL A 109 -5.85 -9.22 -6.97
N LYS A 110 -4.70 -9.45 -6.34
CA LYS A 110 -4.35 -10.79 -5.86
C LYS A 110 -5.07 -11.03 -4.52
N PRO A 111 -5.85 -12.11 -4.39
CA PRO A 111 -6.50 -12.46 -3.13
C PRO A 111 -5.42 -12.65 -2.06
N SER A 112 -5.72 -12.25 -0.83
CA SER A 112 -4.79 -12.39 0.30
C SER A 112 -5.45 -13.26 1.36
N VAL A 113 -4.63 -14.06 2.03
CA VAL A 113 -5.04 -14.88 3.16
C VAL A 113 -4.67 -14.14 4.43
N GLU A 114 -5.61 -14.09 5.36
CA GLU A 114 -5.48 -13.41 6.64
C GLU A 114 -5.57 -14.44 7.74
N PHE A 115 -4.70 -14.33 8.74
CA PHE A 115 -4.68 -15.24 9.88
C PHE A 115 -4.07 -14.54 11.09
N GLU A 116 -4.41 -15.04 12.27
CA GLU A 116 -3.95 -14.51 13.55
C GLU A 116 -3.13 -15.57 14.29
N VAL A 117 -1.95 -15.18 14.75
CA VAL A 117 -1.00 -16.09 15.43
C VAL A 117 -0.45 -15.37 16.65
N ASP A 118 -0.66 -15.96 17.82
CA ASP A 118 -0.11 -15.44 19.08
C ASP A 118 1.33 -15.93 19.31
N TYR A 119 1.59 -17.21 19.03
CA TYR A 119 2.89 -17.89 19.19
C TYR A 119 3.12 -18.88 18.04
N ALA A 120 4.39 -19.16 17.74
CA ALA A 120 4.75 -20.03 16.61
C ALA A 120 4.12 -21.43 16.70
N GLU A 121 3.98 -21.98 17.91
CA GLU A 121 3.38 -23.30 18.17
C GLU A 121 1.90 -23.42 17.74
N PHE A 122 1.18 -22.30 17.63
CA PHE A 122 -0.23 -22.27 17.23
C PHE A 122 -0.43 -21.94 15.74
N LEU A 123 0.64 -21.92 14.94
CA LEU A 123 0.56 -21.60 13.52
C LEU A 123 -0.36 -22.58 12.77
N ASP A 124 -0.27 -23.89 13.06
CA ASP A 124 -1.09 -24.91 12.41
C ASP A 124 -2.59 -24.67 12.61
N ASP A 125 -2.98 -24.28 13.84
CA ASP A 125 -4.35 -23.95 14.20
C ASP A 125 -4.83 -22.68 13.47
N ALA A 126 -3.97 -21.66 13.39
CA ALA A 126 -4.26 -20.42 12.67
C ALA A 126 -4.44 -20.63 11.16
N LEU A 127 -3.75 -21.62 10.59
CA LEU A 127 -3.79 -21.95 9.16
C LEU A 127 -4.91 -22.93 8.79
N ILE A 128 -5.76 -23.36 9.72
CA ILE A 128 -6.89 -24.26 9.42
C ILE A 128 -7.78 -23.69 8.30
N GLU A 129 -8.07 -22.39 8.34
CA GLU A 129 -8.94 -21.73 7.36
C GLU A 129 -8.18 -21.13 6.16
N ALA A 130 -6.85 -21.27 6.13
CA ALA A 130 -5.97 -20.76 5.07
C ALA A 130 -5.91 -21.70 3.84
N TRP A 131 -7.08 -22.06 3.29
CA TRP A 131 -7.21 -23.04 2.20
C TRP A 131 -6.38 -22.69 0.96
N ASP A 132 -6.33 -21.40 0.58
CA ASP A 132 -5.57 -20.95 -0.60
C ASP A 132 -4.05 -21.17 -0.44
N LEU A 133 -3.51 -21.04 0.79
CA LEU A 133 -2.10 -21.32 1.08
C LEU A 133 -1.83 -22.82 0.96
N LYS A 134 -2.64 -23.65 1.62
CA LYS A 134 -2.50 -25.11 1.60
C LYS A 134 -2.59 -25.67 0.19
N GLU A 135 -3.53 -25.18 -0.62
CA GLU A 135 -3.65 -25.59 -2.01
C GLU A 135 -2.45 -25.15 -2.86
N SER A 136 -1.92 -23.94 -2.62
CA SER A 136 -0.71 -23.44 -3.29
C SER A 136 0.53 -24.28 -2.95
N TRP A 137 0.72 -24.64 -1.67
CA TRP A 137 1.82 -25.49 -1.22
C TRP A 137 1.74 -26.90 -1.82
N ALA A 138 0.55 -27.51 -1.83
CA ALA A 138 0.35 -28.81 -2.48
C ALA A 138 0.70 -28.77 -3.98
N ARG A 139 0.40 -27.68 -4.69
CA ARG A 139 0.82 -27.49 -6.09
C ARG A 139 2.33 -27.27 -6.25
N ASN A 140 3.04 -26.84 -5.19
CA ASN A 140 4.47 -26.57 -5.21
C ASN A 140 5.34 -27.81 -4.92
N GLU A 141 4.79 -28.85 -4.29
CA GLU A 141 5.53 -30.08 -3.92
C GLU A 141 6.24 -30.73 -5.11
N GLU A 142 5.61 -30.73 -6.29
CA GLU A 142 6.14 -31.34 -7.51
C GLU A 142 6.96 -30.37 -8.39
N LYS A 143 7.23 -29.15 -7.92
CA LYS A 143 7.88 -28.09 -8.69
C LYS A 143 9.25 -27.73 -8.16
N ASP A 144 10.16 -27.43 -9.09
CA ASP A 144 11.42 -26.75 -8.79
C ASP A 144 11.12 -25.37 -8.18
N GLU A 145 11.98 -24.86 -7.28
CA GLU A 145 11.80 -23.57 -6.59
C GLU A 145 11.49 -22.38 -7.52
N LYS A 146 12.10 -22.39 -8.71
CA LYS A 146 11.90 -21.39 -9.76
C LYS A 146 10.48 -21.37 -10.35
N ASP A 147 9.77 -22.49 -10.29
CA ASP A 147 8.44 -22.69 -10.88
C ASP A 147 7.33 -22.66 -9.81
N ARG A 148 7.70 -22.51 -8.52
CA ARG A 148 6.77 -22.45 -7.39
C ARG A 148 5.95 -21.16 -7.38
N GLU A 149 4.77 -21.25 -6.79
CA GLU A 149 3.98 -20.10 -6.41
C GLU A 149 4.56 -19.51 -5.12
N TRP A 150 5.08 -18.29 -5.21
CA TRP A 150 5.65 -17.57 -4.08
C TRP A 150 4.64 -16.65 -3.42
N TRP A 151 4.78 -16.47 -2.11
CA TRP A 151 3.96 -15.64 -1.26
C TRP A 151 4.83 -14.64 -0.50
N ILE A 152 4.22 -13.52 -0.10
CA ILE A 152 4.82 -12.50 0.75
C ILE A 152 4.00 -12.38 2.03
N LEU A 153 4.63 -12.68 3.16
CA LEU A 153 4.08 -12.48 4.50
C LEU A 153 4.27 -11.03 4.89
N LYS A 154 3.20 -10.38 5.35
CA LYS A 154 3.22 -9.00 5.83
C LYS A 154 2.57 -8.95 7.21
N PRO A 155 3.29 -8.52 8.26
CA PRO A 155 2.67 -8.23 9.54
C PRO A 155 1.73 -7.03 9.46
N GLY A 156 0.55 -7.14 10.08
CA GLY A 156 -0.50 -6.12 10.04
C GLY A 156 -0.12 -4.82 10.75
N MET A 157 0.80 -4.89 11.71
CA MET A 157 1.33 -3.76 12.48
C MET A 157 2.87 -3.81 12.52
N SER A 158 3.52 -3.77 11.35
CA SER A 158 4.98 -3.62 11.27
C SER A 158 5.38 -2.16 11.05
N ASP A 159 6.33 -1.67 11.85
CA ASP A 159 7.03 -0.44 11.52
C ASP A 159 8.00 -0.70 10.38
N ARG A 160 8.02 0.20 9.39
CA ARG A 160 9.04 0.24 8.33
C ARG A 160 9.37 -1.15 7.75
N GLY A 161 8.35 -1.93 7.39
CA GLY A 161 8.51 -3.18 6.62
C GLY A 161 9.28 -4.29 7.33
N GLN A 162 9.53 -4.15 8.64
CA GLN A 162 10.07 -5.21 9.47
C GLN A 162 9.14 -6.43 9.46
N GLY A 163 9.72 -7.62 9.50
CA GLY A 163 8.98 -8.89 9.48
C GLY A 163 8.33 -9.26 8.14
N ILE A 164 8.56 -8.48 7.06
CA ILE A 164 8.14 -8.93 5.73
C ILE A 164 9.07 -10.06 5.27
N ARG A 165 8.49 -11.18 4.82
CA ARG A 165 9.22 -12.38 4.40
C ARG A 165 8.61 -12.98 3.14
N LEU A 166 9.42 -13.66 2.35
CA LEU A 166 8.97 -14.45 1.20
C LEU A 166 8.98 -15.93 1.58
N PHE A 167 8.01 -16.68 1.08
CA PHE A 167 7.91 -18.11 1.30
C PHE A 167 7.13 -18.78 0.16
N SER A 168 7.28 -20.08 0.01
CA SER A 168 6.69 -20.92 -1.03
C SER A 168 6.19 -22.27 -0.49
N SER A 169 6.54 -22.64 0.75
CA SER A 169 6.07 -23.85 1.43
C SER A 169 5.61 -23.60 2.86
N GLU A 170 4.97 -24.61 3.46
CA GLU A 170 4.56 -24.60 4.87
C GLU A 170 5.77 -24.55 5.79
N GLU A 171 6.81 -25.34 5.50
CA GLU A 171 8.04 -25.41 6.29
C GLU A 171 8.78 -24.06 6.33
N GLU A 172 8.81 -23.35 5.20
CA GLU A 172 9.40 -22.01 5.13
C GLU A 172 8.60 -21.00 5.98
N LEU A 173 7.26 -21.12 5.99
CA LEU A 173 6.41 -20.26 6.83
C LEU A 173 6.60 -20.57 8.32
N THR A 174 6.63 -21.85 8.70
CA THR A 174 6.87 -22.28 10.07
C THR A 174 8.23 -21.79 10.57
N SER A 175 9.28 -21.96 9.76
CA SER A 175 10.62 -21.47 10.09
C SER A 175 10.67 -19.94 10.32
N ILE A 176 9.87 -19.16 9.58
CA ILE A 176 9.75 -17.71 9.80
C ILE A 176 9.18 -17.40 11.19
N PHE A 177 8.14 -18.12 11.63
CA PHE A 177 7.52 -17.89 12.92
C PHE A 177 8.39 -18.37 14.09
N GLU A 178 9.07 -19.51 13.93
CA GLU A 178 10.05 -20.02 14.91
C GLU A 178 11.23 -19.06 15.11
N GLU A 179 11.68 -18.36 14.05
CA GLU A 179 12.72 -17.33 14.14
C GLU A 179 12.30 -16.13 15.00
N TRP A 180 11.01 -15.76 14.96
CA TRP A 180 10.45 -14.66 15.76
C TRP A 180 10.12 -15.05 17.20
N ASP A 181 10.08 -16.34 17.50
CA ASP A 181 9.71 -16.88 18.80
C ASP A 181 10.67 -18.02 19.18
N PRO A 182 11.97 -17.72 19.35
CA PRO A 182 12.96 -18.73 19.71
C PRO A 182 12.58 -19.32 21.08
N PRO A 183 12.75 -20.63 21.27
CA PRO A 183 12.45 -21.26 22.56
C PRO A 183 13.27 -20.56 23.65
N SER A 184 12.60 -20.08 24.70
CA SER A 184 13.29 -19.66 25.90
C SER A 184 13.99 -20.90 26.47
N ASP A 185 15.32 -20.88 26.54
CA ASP A 185 16.11 -21.90 27.23
C ASP A 185 15.77 -21.83 28.73
N ASP A 186 14.67 -22.48 29.13
CA ASP A 186 14.31 -22.74 30.52
C ASP A 186 15.11 -23.97 30.99
N GLU A 187 16.42 -23.78 31.19
CA GLU A 187 17.22 -24.58 32.12
C GLU A 187 18.03 -23.64 33.04
N ASP A 188 17.38 -23.26 34.15
CA ASP A 188 17.95 -22.88 35.46
C ASP A 188 19.13 -21.89 35.55
N GLU A 189 18.89 -20.68 36.10
CA GLU A 189 19.54 -20.22 37.35
C GLU A 189 19.01 -18.85 37.81
N GLU A 190 18.65 -18.76 39.10
CA GLU A 190 18.49 -17.50 39.83
C GLU A 190 19.80 -16.67 39.74
N GLY A 191 19.83 -15.66 38.86
CA GLY A 191 21.00 -14.81 38.67
C GLY A 191 20.62 -13.38 38.30
N ASP A 192 20.55 -12.52 39.30
CA ASP A 192 20.41 -11.07 39.17
C ASP A 192 21.61 -10.48 38.41
N ALA A 193 21.48 -10.24 37.10
CA ALA A 193 22.30 -9.29 36.37
C ALA A 193 21.70 -8.99 34.98
N ARG A 194 21.40 -7.72 34.77
CA ARG A 194 21.39 -7.05 33.47
C ARG A 194 22.50 -7.60 32.58
N SER A 195 22.17 -8.45 31.64
CA SER A 195 23.02 -8.77 30.50
C SER A 195 22.44 -8.06 29.29
N ASP A 196 23.05 -6.92 28.96
CA ASP A 196 22.98 -6.30 27.64
C ASP A 196 23.68 -7.22 26.63
N ALA A 197 23.14 -8.41 26.41
CA ALA A 197 23.48 -9.23 25.24
C ALA A 197 22.69 -8.65 24.07
N ALA A 198 23.29 -7.64 23.44
CA ALA A 198 22.93 -7.21 22.11
C ALA A 198 23.13 -8.39 21.17
N ASP A 199 22.05 -9.11 20.87
CA ASP A 199 22.01 -10.05 19.77
C ASP A 199 21.23 -9.39 18.63
N ASP A 200 21.78 -9.46 17.43
CA ASP A 200 21.35 -8.83 16.17
C ASP A 200 20.00 -9.37 15.65
N ASN A 201 19.16 -9.93 16.52
CA ASN A 201 17.83 -10.39 16.17
C ASN A 201 16.91 -9.16 16.11
N ASP A 202 16.50 -8.80 14.89
CA ASP A 202 15.47 -7.80 14.59
C ASP A 202 14.27 -8.09 15.51
N GLY A 203 14.15 -7.35 16.63
CA GLY A 203 13.42 -7.71 17.86
C GLY A 203 11.90 -7.85 17.74
N ILE A 204 11.47 -8.65 16.79
CA ILE A 204 10.12 -8.90 16.36
C ILE A 204 9.64 -10.13 17.11
N MET A 205 8.68 -9.95 18.00
CA MET A 205 7.97 -11.06 18.64
C MET A 205 6.61 -11.24 17.95
N THR A 206 6.27 -12.50 17.61
CA THR A 206 4.98 -12.86 17.00
C THR A 206 3.78 -12.27 17.76
N SER A 207 3.82 -12.34 19.09
CA SER A 207 2.81 -11.83 20.01
C SER A 207 2.57 -10.30 19.94
N GLN A 208 3.53 -9.54 19.38
CA GLN A 208 3.40 -8.09 19.16
C GLN A 208 2.74 -7.75 17.81
N LEU A 209 2.85 -8.64 16.82
CA LEU A 209 2.34 -8.42 15.47
C LEU A 209 0.91 -8.95 15.28
N ARG A 210 0.59 -10.11 15.89
CA ARG A 210 -0.70 -10.83 15.99
C ARG A 210 -1.47 -11.11 14.70
N HIS A 211 -1.67 -10.11 13.84
CA HIS A 211 -2.39 -10.22 12.58
C HIS A 211 -1.41 -10.28 11.42
N PHE A 212 -1.53 -11.29 10.57
CA PHE A 212 -0.69 -11.47 9.40
C PHE A 212 -1.52 -11.53 8.13
N ILE A 213 -0.93 -11.06 7.04
CA ILE A 213 -1.49 -11.19 5.71
C ILE A 213 -0.46 -11.86 4.81
N ALA A 214 -0.82 -13.00 4.25
CA ALA A 214 -0.09 -13.63 3.16
C ALA A 214 -0.73 -13.24 1.83
N GLN A 215 0.07 -12.67 0.93
CA GLN A 215 -0.38 -12.29 -0.42
C GLN A 215 0.47 -13.02 -1.46
N PRO A 216 -0.10 -13.47 -2.59
CA PRO A 216 0.69 -13.99 -3.70
C PRO A 216 1.74 -12.97 -4.13
N TYR A 217 2.99 -13.40 -4.14
CA TYR A 217 4.11 -12.56 -4.54
C TYR A 217 4.08 -12.38 -6.05
N ILE A 218 4.20 -11.13 -6.49
CA ILE A 218 4.18 -10.81 -7.93
C ILE A 218 5.56 -11.12 -8.50
N HIS A 219 5.64 -12.24 -9.21
CA HIS A 219 6.82 -12.69 -9.94
C HIS A 219 6.45 -13.23 -11.33
N PRO A 220 7.23 -12.88 -12.38
CA PRO A 220 8.21 -11.80 -12.41
C PRO A 220 7.53 -10.42 -12.45
N PRO A 221 8.03 -9.42 -11.68
CA PRO A 221 7.56 -8.04 -11.80
C PRO A 221 8.16 -7.39 -13.06
N LEU A 222 7.56 -6.30 -13.54
CA LEU A 222 8.21 -5.43 -14.53
C LEU A 222 9.42 -4.74 -13.88
N LEU A 223 10.61 -4.93 -14.46
CA LEU A 223 11.85 -4.35 -13.99
C LEU A 223 12.30 -3.22 -14.91
N LEU A 224 12.72 -2.11 -14.29
CA LEU A 224 13.23 -0.94 -14.99
C LEU A 224 14.42 -0.36 -14.22
N ALA A 225 15.29 0.36 -14.93
CA ALA A 225 16.34 1.14 -14.30
C ALA A 225 15.71 2.41 -13.66
N PRO A 226 16.11 2.78 -12.43
CA PRO A 226 15.70 4.05 -11.82
C PRO A 226 16.12 5.25 -12.66
N PRO A 227 15.44 6.42 -12.52
CA PRO A 227 15.84 7.65 -13.20
C PRO A 227 17.32 7.98 -12.94
N ASN A 228 18.00 8.49 -13.97
CA ASN A 228 19.42 8.87 -13.93
C ASN A 228 20.41 7.72 -13.69
N THR A 229 19.98 6.45 -13.77
CA THR A 229 20.90 5.29 -13.80
C THR A 229 21.10 4.78 -15.22
N PRO A 230 22.30 4.31 -15.59
CA PRO A 230 22.53 3.71 -16.90
C PRO A 230 21.64 2.48 -17.08
N ASP A 231 21.06 2.31 -18.27
CA ASP A 231 20.27 1.13 -18.61
C ASP A 231 21.19 -0.08 -18.82
N SER A 232 21.17 -1.00 -17.86
CA SER A 232 21.94 -2.25 -17.87
C SER A 232 21.14 -3.31 -17.11
N SER A 233 21.31 -4.59 -17.42
CA SER A 233 20.62 -5.66 -16.69
C SER A 233 20.90 -5.63 -15.18
N ALA A 234 22.12 -5.22 -14.79
CA ALA A 234 22.55 -5.08 -13.40
C ALA A 234 21.91 -3.87 -12.66
N SER A 235 21.24 -2.96 -13.37
CA SER A 235 20.55 -1.80 -12.78
C SER A 235 19.03 -1.93 -12.78
N LEU A 236 18.48 -3.02 -13.29
CA LEU A 236 17.04 -3.27 -13.29
C LEU A 236 16.52 -3.56 -11.89
N ARG A 237 15.57 -2.76 -11.43
CA ARG A 237 14.98 -2.87 -10.09
C ARG A 237 13.48 -3.05 -10.16
N LYS A 238 12.94 -3.72 -9.16
CA LYS A 238 11.50 -3.74 -8.90
C LYS A 238 11.02 -2.34 -8.54
N PHE A 239 9.82 -1.96 -8.96
CA PHE A 239 9.21 -0.70 -8.56
C PHE A 239 7.70 -0.85 -8.37
N HIS A 240 7.09 0.03 -7.56
CA HIS A 240 5.65 0.22 -7.53
C HIS A 240 5.29 1.62 -8.05
N ILE A 241 4.05 1.77 -8.51
CA ILE A 241 3.48 3.04 -8.95
C ILE A 241 2.63 3.58 -7.81
N ARG A 242 2.98 4.76 -7.29
CA ARG A 242 2.14 5.55 -6.39
C ARG A 242 1.30 6.51 -7.23
N THR A 243 -0.01 6.37 -7.15
CA THR A 243 -0.98 7.29 -7.75
C THR A 243 -1.79 7.99 -6.66
N TYR A 244 -2.14 9.25 -6.90
CA TYR A 244 -3.01 10.01 -6.01
C TYR A 244 -4.43 10.04 -6.58
N VAL A 245 -5.41 9.74 -5.73
CA VAL A 245 -6.82 9.70 -6.11
C VAL A 245 -7.58 10.65 -5.22
N VAL A 246 -8.34 11.57 -5.81
CA VAL A 246 -9.27 12.44 -5.08
C VAL A 246 -10.66 11.82 -5.18
N ALA A 247 -11.22 11.43 -4.05
CA ALA A 247 -12.64 11.16 -3.94
C ALA A 247 -13.35 12.36 -3.34
N THR A 248 -14.48 12.77 -3.89
CA THR A 248 -15.24 13.93 -3.42
C THR A 248 -16.73 13.70 -3.49
N GLY A 249 -17.44 14.18 -2.46
CA GLY A 249 -18.87 13.99 -2.29
C GLY A 249 -19.23 12.51 -2.15
N ALA A 250 -20.39 12.12 -2.68
CA ALA A 250 -20.94 10.77 -2.62
C ALA A 250 -21.45 10.27 -3.98
N LEU A 251 -20.61 9.86 -4.93
CA LEU A 251 -19.16 9.75 -4.91
C LEU A 251 -18.64 10.07 -6.32
N LYS A 252 -17.64 10.97 -6.43
CA LYS A 252 -16.85 11.18 -7.64
C LYS A 252 -15.40 10.85 -7.35
N VAL A 253 -14.74 10.11 -8.24
CA VAL A 253 -13.36 9.65 -8.07
C VAL A 253 -12.51 10.16 -9.22
N PHE A 254 -11.40 10.84 -8.92
CA PHE A 254 -10.50 11.43 -9.89
C PHE A 254 -9.09 10.89 -9.68
N VAL A 255 -8.54 10.20 -10.68
CA VAL A 255 -7.15 9.74 -10.66
C VAL A 255 -6.24 10.86 -11.14
N TYR A 256 -5.24 11.23 -10.34
CA TYR A 256 -4.25 12.22 -10.70
C TYR A 256 -3.24 11.61 -11.68
N ARG A 257 -3.23 12.11 -12.91
CA ARG A 257 -2.43 11.52 -13.99
C ARG A 257 -0.93 11.51 -13.70
N PRO A 258 -0.28 12.58 -13.19
CA PRO A 258 1.13 12.51 -12.80
C PRO A 258 1.34 11.55 -11.62
N MET A 259 1.86 10.36 -11.92
CA MET A 259 2.13 9.28 -10.96
C MET A 259 3.63 9.16 -10.68
N LEU A 260 3.97 8.57 -9.54
CA LEU A 260 5.35 8.30 -9.14
C LEU A 260 5.67 6.83 -9.36
N ALA A 261 6.91 6.53 -9.75
CA ALA A 261 7.49 5.20 -9.74
C ALA A 261 8.54 5.14 -8.63
N LEU A 262 8.34 4.25 -7.66
CA LEU A 262 9.19 4.07 -6.48
C LEU A 262 9.93 2.74 -6.61
N PHE A 263 11.24 2.83 -6.79
CA PHE A 263 12.13 1.70 -7.03
C PHE A 263 12.67 1.11 -5.74
N ALA A 264 12.95 -0.20 -5.76
CA ALA A 264 13.71 -0.89 -4.73
C ALA A 264 15.15 -0.34 -4.64
N ALA A 265 15.79 -0.53 -3.50
CA ALA A 265 17.14 0.00 -3.27
C ALA A 265 18.22 -0.81 -4.01
N ARG A 266 17.93 -2.09 -4.29
CA ARG A 266 18.84 -3.01 -4.98
C ARG A 266 18.26 -3.55 -6.28
N ALA A 267 19.16 -4.05 -7.13
CA ALA A 267 18.78 -4.80 -8.33
C ALA A 267 17.94 -6.00 -7.94
N TYR A 268 16.94 -6.33 -8.76
CA TYR A 268 16.02 -7.43 -8.46
C TYR A 268 16.75 -8.78 -8.49
N VAL A 269 16.48 -9.61 -7.49
CA VAL A 269 16.81 -11.04 -7.50
C VAL A 269 15.51 -11.85 -7.45
N PRO A 270 15.45 -13.07 -8.00
CA PRO A 270 14.26 -13.91 -7.89
C PRO A 270 14.03 -14.37 -6.44
N PRO A 271 12.80 -14.78 -6.07
CA PRO A 271 12.49 -15.13 -4.69
C PRO A 271 13.16 -16.42 -4.18
N TRP A 272 13.71 -17.26 -5.06
CA TRP A 272 14.56 -18.43 -4.73
C TRP A 272 16.07 -18.11 -4.74
N ALA A 273 16.45 -16.84 -4.78
CA ALA A 273 17.85 -16.45 -4.81
C ALA A 273 18.56 -16.86 -3.51
N ALA A 274 19.76 -17.45 -3.62
CA ALA A 274 20.52 -17.93 -2.48
C ALA A 274 20.85 -16.80 -1.48
N GLU A 275 20.95 -15.57 -1.97
CA GLU A 275 21.17 -14.34 -1.20
C GLU A 275 20.08 -14.12 -0.13
N LEU A 276 18.84 -14.57 -0.38
CA LEU A 276 17.75 -14.47 0.60
C LEU A 276 17.96 -15.39 1.82
N HIS A 277 18.79 -16.42 1.69
CA HIS A 277 19.16 -17.29 2.81
C HIS A 277 20.46 -16.83 3.49
N SER A 278 21.43 -16.31 2.73
CA SER A 278 22.73 -15.91 3.30
C SER A 278 22.75 -14.52 3.94
N ASP A 279 22.03 -13.55 3.36
CA ASP A 279 21.91 -12.18 3.87
C ASP A 279 20.53 -11.63 3.53
N ARG A 280 19.52 -12.13 4.25
CA ARG A 280 18.11 -11.86 4.02
C ARG A 280 17.78 -10.37 4.12
N ALA A 281 18.34 -9.66 5.10
CA ALA A 281 18.04 -8.25 5.31
C ALA A 281 18.48 -7.40 4.11
N GLU A 282 19.67 -7.66 3.57
CA GLU A 282 20.15 -6.96 2.38
C GLU A 282 19.41 -7.43 1.12
N ALA A 283 19.17 -8.73 0.94
CA ALA A 283 18.46 -9.26 -0.22
C ALA A 283 17.01 -8.75 -0.31
N MET A 284 16.31 -8.59 0.82
CA MET A 284 14.94 -8.03 0.86
C MET A 284 14.87 -6.59 0.33
N LYS A 285 15.97 -5.82 0.34
CA LYS A 285 16.04 -4.48 -0.27
C LYS A 285 15.85 -4.48 -1.78
N SER A 286 15.90 -5.63 -2.44
CA SER A 286 15.57 -5.81 -3.87
C SER A 286 14.07 -6.04 -4.12
N HIS A 287 13.33 -6.49 -3.10
CA HIS A 287 11.91 -6.85 -3.19
C HIS A 287 10.98 -5.79 -2.58
N LEU A 288 11.52 -4.94 -1.70
CA LEU A 288 10.79 -3.88 -1.01
C LEU A 288 11.07 -2.50 -1.66
N THR A 289 10.00 -1.81 -2.05
CA THR A 289 10.06 -0.58 -2.85
C THR A 289 9.63 0.66 -2.09
N ASN A 290 9.21 0.52 -0.82
CA ASN A 290 8.82 1.65 0.01
C ASN A 290 10.05 2.45 0.43
N THR A 291 10.06 3.74 0.12
CA THR A 291 11.20 4.65 0.36
C THR A 291 11.48 4.87 1.84
N CYS A 292 10.49 4.74 2.73
CA CYS A 292 10.68 4.78 4.18
C CYS A 292 11.63 3.69 4.71
N LEU A 293 11.79 2.60 3.95
CA LEU A 293 12.64 1.44 4.27
C LEU A 293 14.10 1.62 3.86
N GLN A 294 14.35 2.58 2.96
CA GLN A 294 15.67 2.77 2.38
C GLN A 294 16.44 3.73 3.27
N ASP A 295 17.72 3.44 3.49
CA ASP A 295 18.62 4.37 4.17
C ASP A 295 18.64 5.71 3.44
N SER A 296 18.92 6.79 4.16
CA SER A 296 18.86 8.15 3.61
C SER A 296 19.69 8.33 2.33
N GLY A 297 20.79 7.59 2.18
CA GLY A 297 21.60 7.54 0.95
C GLY A 297 21.05 6.66 -0.18
N ASP A 298 20.25 5.63 0.12
CA ASP A 298 19.65 4.73 -0.87
C ASP A 298 18.34 5.30 -1.47
N ARG A 299 17.77 6.36 -0.86
CA ARG A 299 16.55 7.04 -1.34
C ARG A 299 16.80 7.95 -2.54
N GLU A 300 18.00 8.51 -2.65
CA GLU A 300 18.33 9.51 -3.66
C GLU A 300 18.40 8.85 -5.05
N GLY A 301 17.45 9.19 -5.93
CA GLY A 301 17.31 8.58 -7.26
C GLY A 301 16.37 7.37 -7.33
N SER A 302 15.80 6.91 -6.21
CA SER A 302 14.87 5.78 -6.16
C SER A 302 13.41 6.16 -6.44
N VAL A 303 13.11 7.44 -6.67
CA VAL A 303 11.77 7.93 -7.03
C VAL A 303 11.83 8.70 -8.34
N GLY A 304 10.95 8.34 -9.27
CA GLY A 304 10.80 9.00 -10.57
C GLY A 304 9.36 9.32 -10.91
N LEU A 305 9.16 10.13 -11.95
CA LEU A 305 7.84 10.28 -12.57
C LEU A 305 7.57 9.08 -13.45
N PHE A 306 6.42 8.41 -13.27
CA PHE A 306 6.02 7.27 -14.08
C PHE A 306 6.04 7.58 -15.58
N TRP A 307 5.58 8.76 -15.97
CA TRP A 307 5.53 9.16 -17.38
C TRP A 307 6.91 9.43 -17.99
N SER A 308 7.93 9.65 -17.16
CA SER A 308 9.34 9.80 -17.57
C SER A 308 10.07 8.46 -17.70
N LEU A 309 9.41 7.34 -17.38
CA LEU A 309 9.97 6.01 -17.62
C LEU A 309 10.15 5.72 -19.13
N PRO A 310 11.08 4.83 -19.50
CA PRO A 310 11.34 4.49 -20.90
C PRO A 310 10.07 4.04 -21.66
N ASP A 311 9.89 4.55 -22.89
CA ASP A 311 8.81 4.10 -23.77
C ASP A 311 9.06 2.68 -24.31
N VAL A 312 10.33 2.30 -24.43
CA VAL A 312 10.76 0.96 -24.84
C VAL A 312 11.20 0.20 -23.59
N LEU A 313 10.52 -0.91 -23.30
CA LEU A 313 10.89 -1.78 -22.19
C LEU A 313 12.22 -2.51 -22.50
N PRO A 314 13.17 -2.56 -21.55
CA PRO A 314 14.38 -3.34 -21.72
C PRO A 314 14.08 -4.83 -21.70
N SER A 315 15.00 -5.64 -22.21
CA SER A 315 14.94 -7.09 -22.06
C SER A 315 14.93 -7.46 -20.58
N GLN A 316 13.89 -8.18 -20.16
CA GLN A 316 13.75 -8.64 -18.79
C GLN A 316 14.62 -9.88 -18.56
N PRO A 317 15.26 -10.06 -17.40
CA PRO A 317 15.96 -11.29 -17.04
C PRO A 317 15.00 -12.46 -17.03
N ASP A 318 15.39 -13.59 -17.63
CA ASP A 318 14.66 -14.87 -17.61
C ASP A 318 13.20 -14.84 -18.13
N VAL A 319 12.77 -13.71 -18.72
CA VAL A 319 11.47 -13.55 -19.36
C VAL A 319 11.67 -13.19 -20.84
N PRO A 320 11.04 -13.91 -21.78
CA PRO A 320 11.08 -13.54 -23.19
C PRO A 320 10.62 -12.09 -23.37
N THR A 321 11.32 -11.33 -24.22
CA THR A 321 11.08 -9.89 -24.43
C THR A 321 9.57 -9.63 -24.64
N PRO A 322 8.93 -8.76 -23.84
CA PRO A 322 7.51 -8.46 -23.98
C PRO A 322 7.19 -8.03 -25.42
N LYS A 323 6.01 -8.38 -25.94
CA LYS A 323 5.55 -7.81 -27.22
C LYS A 323 5.41 -6.31 -27.01
N HIS A 324 6.36 -5.55 -27.54
CA HIS A 324 6.39 -4.09 -27.42
C HIS A 324 5.07 -3.50 -27.91
N SER A 325 4.31 -2.89 -27.00
CA SER A 325 3.32 -1.90 -27.36
C SER A 325 3.94 -0.53 -27.06
N ALA A 326 3.99 0.35 -28.05
CA ALA A 326 4.57 1.70 -27.91
C ALA A 326 3.81 2.57 -26.90
N ASP A 327 2.67 2.08 -26.38
CA ASP A 327 1.71 2.76 -25.53
C ASP A 327 1.55 2.08 -24.15
N TRP A 328 2.50 1.24 -23.73
CA TRP A 328 2.40 0.43 -22.52
C TRP A 328 2.04 1.25 -21.27
N LYS A 329 2.58 2.47 -21.15
CA LYS A 329 2.28 3.41 -20.05
C LYS A 329 0.81 3.84 -20.03
N GLU A 330 0.21 4.06 -21.21
CA GLU A 330 -1.21 4.41 -21.34
C GLU A 330 -2.11 3.22 -21.01
N GLN A 331 -1.70 2.01 -21.40
CA GLN A 331 -2.42 0.79 -21.03
C GLN A 331 -2.42 0.59 -19.51
N VAL A 332 -1.26 0.73 -18.86
CA VAL A 332 -1.13 0.68 -17.39
C VAL A 332 -2.00 1.75 -16.73
N PHE A 333 -1.97 3.00 -17.22
CA PHE A 333 -2.82 4.07 -16.68
C PHE A 333 -4.32 3.75 -16.84
N THR A 334 -4.73 3.20 -17.98
CA THR A 334 -6.13 2.80 -18.24
C THR A 334 -6.58 1.68 -17.31
N GLN A 335 -5.74 0.66 -17.11
CA GLN A 335 -5.98 -0.42 -16.16
C GLN A 335 -6.10 0.13 -14.73
N LEU A 336 -5.16 0.99 -14.32
CA LEU A 336 -5.18 1.63 -13.01
C LEU A 336 -6.45 2.45 -12.77
N CYS A 337 -6.88 3.24 -13.75
CA CYS A 337 -8.14 3.99 -13.66
C CYS A 337 -9.35 3.08 -13.49
N SER A 338 -9.39 2.00 -14.28
CA SER A 338 -10.49 1.04 -14.23
C SER A 338 -10.51 0.29 -12.90
N THR A 339 -9.35 -0.21 -12.43
CA THR A 339 -9.20 -0.90 -11.15
C THR A 339 -9.60 0.01 -10.00
N THR A 340 -9.11 1.26 -9.99
CA THR A 340 -9.50 2.28 -9.01
C THR A 340 -11.02 2.48 -9.00
N ALA A 341 -11.64 2.65 -10.16
CA ALA A 341 -13.09 2.85 -10.26
C ALA A 341 -13.86 1.66 -9.65
N GLN A 342 -13.50 0.43 -10.00
CA GLN A 342 -14.16 -0.77 -9.47
C GLN A 342 -13.89 -0.98 -7.97
N THR A 343 -12.70 -0.66 -7.46
CA THR A 343 -12.39 -0.73 -6.03
C THR A 343 -13.24 0.23 -5.21
N PHE A 344 -13.36 1.49 -5.64
CA PHE A 344 -14.21 2.47 -4.96
C PHE A 344 -15.70 2.12 -5.07
N GLU A 345 -16.14 1.59 -6.22
CA GLU A 345 -17.51 1.11 -6.39
C GLU A 345 -17.81 -0.10 -5.48
N ALA A 346 -16.88 -1.06 -5.41
CA ALA A 346 -16.97 -2.21 -4.54
C ALA A 346 -17.09 -1.81 -3.06
N ALA A 347 -16.28 -0.84 -2.62
CA ALA A 347 -16.38 -0.31 -1.27
C ALA A 347 -17.73 0.37 -1.02
N ALA A 348 -18.16 1.27 -1.92
CA ALA A 348 -19.35 2.09 -1.72
C ALA A 348 -20.65 1.28 -1.77
N ARG A 349 -20.72 0.26 -2.64
CA ARG A 349 -21.92 -0.55 -2.84
C ARG A 349 -21.90 -1.87 -2.06
N GLY A 350 -20.72 -2.43 -1.82
CA GLY A 350 -20.55 -3.74 -1.19
C GLY A 350 -20.28 -3.68 0.32
N MET A 351 -19.75 -2.56 0.82
CA MET A 351 -19.20 -2.46 2.18
C MET A 351 -19.69 -1.19 2.91
N GLY A 352 -20.99 -0.88 2.82
CA GLY A 352 -21.58 0.36 3.34
C GLY A 352 -21.45 0.59 4.87
N ILE A 353 -21.09 -0.42 5.66
CA ILE A 353 -20.76 -0.25 7.08
C ILE A 353 -19.30 0.22 7.25
N HIS A 354 -18.47 0.05 6.23
CA HIS A 354 -17.01 0.21 6.28
C HIS A 354 -16.49 1.27 5.31
N PHE A 355 -17.32 1.74 4.37
CA PHE A 355 -17.10 2.96 3.61
C PHE A 355 -18.42 3.72 3.41
N GLN A 356 -18.47 4.96 3.88
CA GLN A 356 -19.63 5.83 3.79
C GLN A 356 -19.21 7.20 3.24
N PRO A 357 -19.30 7.40 1.92
CA PRO A 357 -18.95 8.68 1.34
C PRO A 357 -19.99 9.74 1.72
N LEU A 358 -19.51 10.92 2.14
CA LEU A 358 -20.34 12.05 2.54
C LEU A 358 -20.37 13.13 1.43
N PRO A 359 -21.53 13.72 1.10
CA PRO A 359 -21.62 14.78 0.08
C PRO A 359 -20.73 16.00 0.35
N ASN A 360 -20.44 16.25 1.62
CA ASN A 360 -19.68 17.39 2.11
C ASN A 360 -18.28 16.99 2.61
N ALA A 361 -17.71 15.92 2.06
CA ALA A 361 -16.32 15.55 2.30
C ALA A 361 -15.59 15.31 0.97
N PHE A 362 -14.27 15.45 1.02
CA PHE A 362 -13.37 14.94 0.00
C PHE A 362 -12.18 14.31 0.68
N GLU A 363 -11.47 13.42 0.01
CA GLU A 363 -10.29 12.78 0.56
C GLU A 363 -9.30 12.44 -0.55
N ILE A 364 -8.01 12.57 -0.24
CA ILE A 364 -6.90 12.24 -1.12
C ILE A 364 -6.32 10.90 -0.66
N PHE A 365 -6.39 9.90 -1.53
CA PHE A 365 -5.83 8.57 -1.29
C PHE A 365 -4.53 8.40 -2.08
N GLY A 366 -3.54 7.74 -1.49
CA GLY A 366 -2.40 7.19 -2.20
C GLY A 366 -2.65 5.72 -2.49
N LEU A 367 -2.76 5.34 -3.76
CA LEU A 367 -2.92 3.95 -4.18
C LEU A 367 -1.60 3.45 -4.74
N ASP A 368 -1.22 2.24 -4.32
CA ASP A 368 0.01 1.58 -4.72
C ASP A 368 -0.28 0.40 -5.65
N PHE A 369 0.47 0.36 -6.74
CA PHE A 369 0.23 -0.54 -7.86
C PHE A 369 1.52 -1.18 -8.32
N MET A 370 1.48 -2.47 -8.58
CA MET A 370 2.58 -3.24 -9.18
C MET A 370 2.21 -3.64 -10.60
N VAL A 371 3.20 -3.68 -11.50
CA VAL A 371 3.04 -4.18 -12.85
C VAL A 371 3.74 -5.53 -12.95
N SER A 372 3.02 -6.57 -13.38
CA SER A 372 3.59 -7.90 -13.60
C SER A 372 3.86 -8.15 -15.07
N VAL A 373 4.64 -9.19 -15.36
CA VAL A 373 4.79 -9.72 -16.72
C VAL A 373 4.15 -11.12 -16.73
N GLU A 374 3.03 -11.28 -17.43
CA GLU A 374 2.30 -12.57 -17.47
C GLU A 374 2.89 -13.56 -18.49
N GLU A 375 2.79 -14.85 -18.18
CA GLU A 375 3.04 -15.96 -19.11
C GLU A 375 2.02 -15.93 -20.26
N GLY A 376 2.34 -15.12 -21.27
CA GLY A 376 1.40 -14.77 -22.34
C GLY A 376 1.84 -13.55 -23.16
N ARG A 377 2.83 -12.79 -22.66
CA ARG A 377 3.45 -11.63 -23.33
C ARG A 377 2.57 -10.37 -23.35
N GLU A 378 1.61 -10.27 -22.43
CA GLU A 378 0.88 -9.02 -22.13
C GLU A 378 1.41 -8.46 -20.80
N LEU A 379 1.42 -7.13 -20.65
CA LEU A 379 1.68 -6.53 -19.34
C LEU A 379 0.59 -7.03 -18.40
N GLY A 380 1.01 -7.88 -17.47
CA GLY A 380 0.15 -8.47 -16.49
C GLY A 380 -0.48 -7.37 -15.67
N GLY A 381 -1.76 -7.54 -15.40
CA GLY A 381 -2.61 -6.48 -14.93
C GLY A 381 -2.02 -5.74 -13.74
N VAL A 382 -2.23 -4.42 -13.69
CA VAL A 382 -1.93 -3.62 -12.51
C VAL A 382 -2.51 -4.28 -11.26
N VAL A 383 -1.66 -4.73 -10.33
CA VAL A 383 -2.07 -5.34 -9.06
C VAL A 383 -2.03 -4.29 -7.97
N VAL A 384 -3.11 -4.13 -7.22
CA VAL A 384 -3.10 -3.28 -6.01
C VAL A 384 -2.10 -3.87 -5.01
N GLY A 385 -0.95 -3.22 -4.90
CA GLY A 385 0.07 -3.53 -3.91
C GLY A 385 -0.33 -2.83 -2.63
N GLY A 386 -1.06 -3.53 -1.76
CA GLY A 386 -1.55 -2.96 -0.51
C GLY A 386 -0.43 -2.49 0.39
#